data_AF-A0A7Y5EYQ0-F1
#
_entry.id   AF-A0A7Y5EYQ0-F1
#
_cell.length_a   1.000
_cell.length_b   1.000
_cell.length_c   1.000
_cell.angle_alpha   90.00
_cell.angle_beta   90.00
_cell.angle_gamma   90.00
#
_symmetry.space_group_name_H-M   'P 1'
#
loop_
_entity.id
_entity.type
_entity.pdbx_description
1 polymer ?
#
loop_
_entity_poly.entity_id
_entity_poly.type
_entity_poly.pdbx_seq_one_letter_code
_entity_poly.pdbx_strand_id
1 'polypeptide(L)'
;MNKKENWNEIIKKWKESGNSQAGFCREKSISLPAFGYHYRKEAVSISKNGFIEIPIKTKETGNSSLSLEISQNGEIIIQIKQGNQKNCIILYSGFKPTV
;
A
#
# COMPACT_ATOMS: atom_id res chain seq x y z
N MET A 1 -1.33 30.31 -13.31
CA MET A 1 -2.20 29.13 -13.53
C MET A 1 -2.79 28.72 -12.21
N ASN A 2 -4.09 28.92 -12.01
CA ASN A 2 -4.78 28.67 -10.75
C ASN A 2 -5.81 27.56 -10.97
N LYS A 3 -5.42 26.32 -10.70
CA LYS A 3 -6.35 25.20 -10.53
C LYS A 3 -5.90 24.51 -9.26
N LYS A 4 -6.80 24.41 -8.28
CA LYS A 4 -6.59 23.52 -7.13
C LYS A 4 -6.38 22.13 -7.70
N GLU A 5 -5.12 21.71 -7.80
CA GLU A 5 -4.77 20.39 -8.30
C GLU A 5 -5.48 19.37 -7.42
N ASN A 6 -6.32 18.54 -8.03
CA ASN A 6 -7.00 17.48 -7.32
C ASN A 6 -5.98 16.36 -7.07
N TRP A 7 -5.24 16.49 -5.98
CA TRP A 7 -4.15 15.58 -5.61
C TRP A 7 -4.62 14.14 -5.48
N ASN A 8 -5.88 13.89 -5.11
CA ASN A 8 -6.45 12.56 -5.01
C ASN A 8 -6.54 11.89 -6.39
N GLU A 9 -6.95 12.65 -7.40
CA GLU A 9 -7.00 12.17 -8.79
C GLU A 9 -5.58 11.95 -9.36
N ILE A 10 -4.65 12.84 -9.05
CA ILE A 10 -3.24 12.72 -9.46
C ILE A 10 -2.62 11.45 -8.85
N ILE A 11 -2.82 11.22 -7.56
CA ILE A 11 -2.31 10.04 -6.84
C ILE A 11 -2.97 8.76 -7.36
N LYS A 12 -4.28 8.80 -7.67
CA LYS A 12 -4.99 7.66 -8.29
C LYS A 12 -4.40 7.29 -9.64
N LYS A 13 -4.23 8.28 -10.53
CA LYS A 13 -3.60 8.07 -11.86
C LYS A 13 -2.17 7.55 -11.74
N TRP A 14 -1.41 8.02 -10.74
CA TRP A 14 -0.08 7.48 -10.47
C TRP A 14 -0.13 6.00 -10.09
N LYS A 15 -0.99 5.61 -9.13
CA LYS A 15 -1.15 4.21 -8.72
C LYS A 15 -1.55 3.29 -9.87
N GLU A 16 -2.44 3.76 -10.75
CA GLU A 16 -2.89 3.02 -11.94
C GLU A 16 -1.80 2.91 -13.01
N SER A 17 -0.94 3.92 -13.16
CA SER A 17 0.12 3.94 -14.17
C SER A 17 1.20 2.87 -13.97
N GLY A 18 1.41 2.40 -12.74
CA GLY A 18 2.52 1.50 -12.41
C GLY A 18 3.92 2.13 -12.52
N ASN A 19 4.01 3.43 -12.80
CA ASN A 19 5.28 4.16 -12.89
C ASN A 19 5.90 4.41 -11.51
N SER A 20 7.23 4.53 -11.46
CA SER A 20 7.89 5.11 -10.29
C SER A 20 7.42 6.55 -10.08
N GLN A 21 7.45 7.04 -8.83
CA GLN A 21 7.05 8.42 -8.52
C GLN A 21 7.82 9.44 -9.37
N ALA A 22 9.14 9.25 -9.49
CA ALA A 22 9.99 10.10 -10.31
C ALA A 22 9.61 10.03 -11.81
N GLY A 23 9.29 8.84 -12.33
CA GLY A 23 8.84 8.68 -13.71
C GLY A 23 7.52 9.40 -13.98
N PHE A 24 6.53 9.22 -13.11
CA PHE A 24 5.23 9.87 -13.22
C PHE A 24 5.32 11.40 -13.06
N CYS A 25 6.13 11.88 -12.11
CA CYS A 25 6.35 13.31 -11.90
C CYS A 25 7.02 13.97 -13.11
N ARG A 26 8.00 13.29 -13.75
CA ARG A 26 8.62 13.77 -14.99
C ARG A 26 7.63 13.84 -16.14
N GLU A 27 6.81 12.81 -16.33
CA GLU A 27 5.80 12.76 -17.40
C GLU A 27 4.73 13.86 -17.25
N LYS A 28 4.23 14.06 -16.03
CA LYS A 28 3.17 15.04 -15.75
C LYS A 28 3.68 16.44 -15.43
N SER A 29 5.01 16.67 -15.49
CA SER A 29 5.65 17.92 -15.10
C SER A 29 5.27 18.38 -13.68
N ILE A 30 5.14 17.42 -12.76
CA ILE A 30 4.82 17.66 -11.35
C ILE A 30 6.12 17.70 -10.54
N SER A 31 6.21 18.62 -9.60
CA SER A 31 7.31 18.66 -8.63
C SER A 31 7.29 17.41 -7.74
N LEU A 32 8.36 16.61 -7.79
CA LEU A 32 8.50 15.41 -6.96
C LEU A 32 8.38 15.72 -5.45
N PRO A 33 8.99 16.80 -4.91
CA PRO A 33 8.74 17.23 -3.54
C PRO A 33 7.26 17.53 -3.22
N ALA A 34 6.55 18.22 -4.11
CA ALA A 34 5.14 18.54 -3.92
C ALA A 34 4.28 17.26 -3.92
N PHE A 35 4.53 16.37 -4.89
CA PHE A 35 3.88 15.07 -4.95
C PHE A 35 4.09 14.26 -3.67
N GLY A 36 5.33 14.19 -3.18
CA GLY A 36 5.65 13.48 -1.94
C GLY A 36 4.94 14.04 -0.72
N TYR A 37 4.81 15.37 -0.61
CA TYR A 37 4.05 16.01 0.47
C TYR A 37 2.57 15.61 0.45
N HIS A 38 1.92 15.71 -0.70
CA HIS A 38 0.50 15.39 -0.84
C HIS A 38 0.22 13.89 -0.69
N TYR A 39 1.09 13.03 -1.23
CA TYR A 39 1.00 11.59 -1.06
C TYR A 39 1.09 11.16 0.41
N ARG A 40 2.02 11.72 1.18
CA ARG A 40 2.13 11.44 2.62
C ARG A 40 0.91 11.92 3.39
N LYS A 41 0.35 13.08 3.03
CA LYS A 41 -0.85 13.62 3.66
C LYS A 41 -2.07 12.70 3.45
N GLU A 42 -2.22 12.14 2.26
CA GLU A 42 -3.23 11.11 1.94
C GLU A 42 -2.94 9.76 2.62
N ALA A 43 -1.67 9.36 2.75
CA ALA A 43 -1.33 8.13 3.49
C ALA A 43 -1.65 8.24 5.00
N VAL A 44 -1.47 9.42 5.58
CA VAL A 44 -1.80 9.69 7.00
C VAL A 44 -3.31 9.75 7.24
N SER A 45 -4.12 10.15 6.25
CA SER A 45 -5.59 10.06 6.38
C SER A 45 -6.06 8.61 6.36
N ILE A 46 -5.40 7.72 5.61
CA ILE A 46 -5.66 6.27 5.62
C ILE A 46 -5.25 5.65 6.98
N SER A 47 -4.12 6.07 7.56
CA SER A 47 -3.63 5.50 8.83
C SER A 47 -4.53 5.81 10.03
N LYS A 48 -5.37 6.85 9.98
CA LYS A 48 -6.34 7.15 11.04
C LYS A 48 -7.44 6.08 11.19
N ASN A 49 -7.67 5.28 10.15
CA ASN A 49 -8.65 4.20 10.17
C ASN A 49 -8.03 2.84 10.51
N GLY A 50 -6.72 2.76 10.74
CA GLY A 50 -6.05 1.54 11.23
C GLY A 50 -5.92 0.39 10.22
N PHE A 51 -6.41 0.53 8.99
CA PHE A 51 -6.33 -0.50 7.96
C PHE A 51 -5.57 0.01 6.73
N ILE A 52 -4.76 -0.85 6.12
CA ILE A 52 -4.05 -0.59 4.86
C ILE A 52 -4.59 -1.56 3.81
N GLU A 53 -5.13 -1.03 2.72
CA GLU A 53 -5.46 -1.84 1.55
C GLU A 53 -4.18 -2.21 0.80
N ILE A 54 -3.91 -3.50 0.69
CA ILE A 54 -2.75 -4.04 -0.04
C ILE A 54 -3.23 -4.49 -1.42
N PRO A 55 -2.89 -3.79 -2.52
CA PRO A 55 -3.27 -4.24 -3.86
C PRO A 55 -2.45 -5.47 -4.23
N ILE A 56 -3.10 -6.63 -4.32
CA ILE A 56 -2.47 -7.88 -4.75
C ILE A 56 -2.63 -7.99 -6.26
N LYS A 57 -1.51 -8.01 -7.00
CA LYS A 57 -1.49 -8.37 -8.42
C LYS A 57 -1.19 -9.87 -8.54
N THR A 58 -2.21 -10.72 -8.63
CA THR A 58 -2.01 -12.14 -8.96
C THR A 58 -1.81 -12.27 -10.47
N LYS A 59 -0.72 -12.93 -10.90
CA LYS A 59 -0.44 -13.19 -12.32
C LYS A 59 -1.20 -14.39 -12.88
N GLU A 60 -1.89 -15.16 -12.03
CA GLU A 60 -2.52 -16.43 -12.43
C GLU A 60 -3.99 -16.51 -11.99
N THR A 61 -4.81 -16.98 -12.92
CA THR A 61 -6.24 -17.33 -12.83
C THR A 61 -6.46 -18.63 -12.04
N GLY A 62 -5.79 -18.78 -10.90
CA GLY A 62 -6.02 -19.86 -9.94
C GLY A 62 -6.70 -19.32 -8.67
N ASN A 63 -7.48 -20.16 -8.00
CA ASN A 63 -8.08 -19.87 -6.69
C ASN A 63 -6.98 -19.67 -5.63
N SER A 64 -6.38 -18.49 -5.63
CA SER A 64 -5.37 -18.08 -4.67
C SER A 64 -6.02 -17.19 -3.63
N SER A 65 -5.80 -17.45 -2.35
CA SER A 65 -6.30 -16.61 -1.25
C SER A 65 -5.14 -16.09 -0.42
N LEU A 66 -5.13 -14.78 -0.16
CA LEU A 66 -4.28 -14.18 0.86
C LEU A 66 -5.10 -13.97 2.13
N SER A 67 -4.57 -14.37 3.28
CA SER A 67 -5.15 -14.07 4.59
C SER A 67 -4.11 -13.36 5.45
N LEU A 68 -4.54 -12.32 6.15
CA LEU A 68 -3.73 -11.55 7.09
C LEU A 68 -4.33 -11.71 8.49
N GLU A 69 -3.53 -12.11 9.45
CA GLU A 69 -3.91 -12.23 10.85
C GLU A 69 -2.90 -11.50 11.74
N ILE A 70 -3.39 -10.80 12.75
CA ILE A 70 -2.55 -10.21 13.81
C ILE A 70 -2.77 -11.06 15.05
N SER A 71 -1.73 -11.76 15.49
CA SER A 71 -1.79 -12.62 16.66
C SER A 71 -1.72 -11.80 17.95
N GLN A 72 -2.12 -12.42 19.06
CA GLN A 72 -2.19 -11.76 20.38
C GLN A 72 -0.83 -11.27 20.90
N ASN A 73 0.27 -11.84 20.41
CA ASN A 73 1.65 -11.44 20.70
C ASN A 73 2.21 -10.38 19.73
N GLY A 74 1.38 -9.79 18.86
CA GLY A 74 1.79 -8.72 17.95
C GLY A 74 2.56 -9.19 16.71
N GLU A 75 2.48 -10.48 16.37
CA GLU A 75 3.02 -11.00 15.12
C GLU A 75 2.00 -10.76 14.00
N ILE A 76 2.51 -10.44 12.82
CA ILE A 76 1.71 -10.31 11.62
C ILE A 76 1.93 -11.59 10.81
N ILE A 77 0.86 -12.37 10.64
CA ILE A 77 0.86 -13.63 9.91
C ILE A 77 0.25 -13.39 8.54
N ILE A 78 1.05 -13.65 7.49
CA ILE A 78 0.61 -13.59 6.10
C ILE A 78 0.50 -15.03 5.58
N GLN A 79 -0.70 -15.46 5.23
CA GLN A 79 -0.95 -16.78 4.65
C GLN A 79 -1.32 -16.66 3.17
N ILE A 80 -0.58 -17.36 2.31
CA ILE A 80 -0.87 -17.47 0.89
C ILE A 80 -1.28 -18.92 0.62
N LYS A 81 -2.51 -19.12 0.15
CA LYS A 81 -2.97 -20.42 -0.38
C LYS A 81 -2.97 -20.36 -1.89
N GLN A 82 -2.32 -21.33 -2.53
CA GLN A 82 -2.35 -21.53 -3.98
C GLN A 82 -2.63 -23.01 -4.24
N GLY A 83 -3.87 -23.34 -4.65
CA GLY A 83 -4.30 -24.73 -4.77
C GLY A 83 -4.19 -25.48 -3.44
N ASN A 84 -3.46 -26.60 -3.41
CA ASN A 84 -3.19 -27.38 -2.19
C ASN A 84 -1.97 -26.92 -1.38
N GLN A 85 -1.22 -25.93 -1.88
CA GLN A 85 -0.04 -25.41 -1.18
C GLN A 85 -0.43 -24.24 -0.26
N LYS A 86 0.09 -24.28 0.96
CA LYS A 86 -0.07 -23.22 1.97
C LYS A 86 1.31 -22.72 2.35
N ASN A 87 1.60 -21.47 2.02
CA ASN A 87 2.83 -20.79 2.42
C ASN A 87 2.50 -19.73 3.47
N CYS A 88 3.15 -19.82 4.63
CA CYS A 88 2.98 -18.87 5.73
C CYS A 88 4.27 -18.07 5.92
N ILE A 89 4.14 -16.74 6.00
CA ILE A 89 5.22 -15.83 6.37
C ILE A 89 4.83 -15.18 7.70
N ILE A 90 5.68 -15.34 8.70
CA ILE A 90 5.51 -14.70 10.01
C ILE A 90 6.46 -13.52 10.06
N LEU A 91 5.90 -12.32 10.25
CA LEU A 91 6.66 -11.09 10.43
C LEU A 91 6.58 -10.69 11.90
N TYR A 92 7.74 -10.60 12.54
CA TYR A 92 7.88 -10.11 13.90
C TYR A 92 7.94 -8.58 13.88
N SER A 93 6.93 -7.92 14.45
CA SER A 93 7.12 -6.53 14.87
C SER A 93 7.71 -6.57 16.28
N GLY A 94 8.87 -5.94 16.49
CA GLY A 94 9.53 -5.85 17.80
C GLY A 94 8.78 -4.93 18.79
N PHE A 95 7.45 -4.92 18.74
CA PHE A 95 6.62 -4.05 19.54
C PHE A 95 6.56 -4.63 20.96
N LYS A 96 7.46 -4.16 21.84
CA LYS A 96 7.31 -4.35 23.28
C LYS A 96 6.22 -3.37 23.75
N PRO A 97 5.02 -3.83 24.13
CA PRO A 97 4.08 -2.95 24.80
C PRO A 97 4.74 -2.51 26.11
N THR A 98 4.94 -1.20 26.27
CA THR A 98 5.35 -0.65 27.55
C THR A 98 4.07 -0.49 28.36
N VAL A 99 4.01 -1.22 29.46
CA VAL A 99 2.89 -1.25 30.42
C VAL A 99 2.67 0.12 31.03
#